data_AF-A0A7V9CFL3-F1
#
_entry.id   AF-A0A7V9CFL3-F1
#
_cell.length_a   1.000
_cell.length_b   1.000
_cell.length_c   1.000
_cell.angle_alpha   90.00
_cell.angle_beta   90.00
_cell.angle_gamma   90.00
#
_symmetry.space_group_name_H-M   'P 1'
#
loop_
_entity.id
_entity.type
_entity.pdbx_description
1 polymer ?
#
loop_
_entity_poly.entity_id
_entity_poly.type
_entity_poly.pdbx_seq_one_letter_code
_entity_poly.pdbx_strand_id
1 'polypeptide(L)' 'MRVCVVAEFYPRAHDPVLGIWAHRQALAARDAGADVRVVVLHRPIPPLDTPPSELRRA' A
#
# COMPACT_ATOMS: atom_id res chain seq x y z
N MET A 1 -0.29 1.59 22.05
CA MET A 1 0.74 0.74 21.38
C MET A 1 1.14 1.40 20.08
N ARG A 2 2.40 1.29 19.64
CA ARG A 2 2.85 1.82 18.32
C ARG A 2 2.88 0.69 17.29
N VAL A 3 2.27 0.91 16.13
CA VAL A 3 2.17 -0.08 15.04
C VAL A 3 2.66 0.54 13.74
N CYS A 4 3.54 -0.18 13.04
CA CYS A 4 3.98 0.18 11.69
C CYS A 4 3.44 -0.85 10.69
N VAL A 5 2.52 -0.43 9.82
CA VAL A 5 2.06 -1.26 8.70
C VAL A 5 2.98 -1.00 7.52
N VAL A 6 3.72 -2.03 7.10
CA VAL A 6 4.57 -1.99 5.90
C VAL A 6 3.87 -2.73 4.78
N ALA A 7 3.67 -2.06 3.66
CA ALA A 7 2.99 -2.65 2.51
C ALA A 7 3.67 -2.24 1.21
N GLU A 8 3.64 -3.13 0.23
CA GLU A 8 4.05 -2.79 -1.14
C GLU A 8 3.07 -1.83 -1.82
N PHE A 9 1.79 -1.98 -1.47
CA PHE A 9 0.68 -1.32 -2.12
C PHE A 9 -0.25 -0.68 -1.08
N TYR A 10 -0.82 0.47 -1.43
CA TYR A 10 -1.78 1.20 -0.60
C TYR A 10 -2.75 1.97 -1.51
N PRO A 11 -3.99 2.26 -1.08
CA PRO A 11 -4.97 2.93 -1.94
C PRO A 11 -4.45 4.26 -2.50
N ARG A 12 -4.68 4.50 -3.80
CA ARG A 12 -4.30 5.73 -4.52
C ARG A 12 -5.49 6.28 -5.29
N ALA A 13 -5.45 7.55 -5.66
CA ALA A 13 -6.56 8.21 -6.37
C ALA A 13 -6.93 7.50 -7.69
N HIS A 14 -5.95 6.97 -8.43
CA HIS A 14 -6.15 6.28 -9.71
C HIS A 14 -6.38 4.76 -9.56
N ASP A 15 -6.13 4.20 -8.38
CA ASP A 15 -6.40 2.80 -8.06
C ASP A 15 -6.77 2.68 -6.56
N PRO A 16 -8.06 2.88 -6.24
CA PRO A 16 -8.51 2.94 -4.85
C PRO A 16 -8.59 1.56 -4.18
N VAL A 17 -8.53 0.47 -4.96
CA VAL A 17 -8.59 -0.91 -4.43
C VAL A 17 -7.21 -1.50 -4.18
N LEU A 18 -6.16 -0.92 -4.79
CA LEU A 18 -4.77 -1.29 -4.57
C LEU A 18 -4.42 -1.27 -3.07
N GLY A 19 -3.93 -2.38 -2.53
CA GLY A 19 -3.51 -2.45 -1.12
C GLY A 19 -4.62 -2.22 -0.08
N ILE A 20 -5.90 -2.39 -0.45
CA ILE A 20 -7.05 -2.14 0.45
C ILE A 20 -6.99 -2.93 1.76
N TRP A 21 -6.36 -4.11 1.75
CA TRP A 21 -6.19 -4.93 2.95
C TRP A 21 -5.23 -4.27 3.96
N ALA A 22 -4.12 -3.70 3.49
CA ALA A 22 -3.20 -2.96 4.36
C ALA A 22 -3.90 -1.74 4.98
N HIS A 23 -4.75 -1.06 4.21
CA HIS A 23 -5.57 0.03 4.71
C HIS A 23 -6.56 -0.43 5.80
N ARG A 24 -7.30 -1.52 5.57
CA ARG A 24 -8.24 -2.08 6.55
C ARG A 24 -7.55 -2.52 7.84
N GLN A 25 -6.38 -3.13 7.75
CA GLN A 25 -5.59 -3.51 8.92
C GLN A 25 -5.10 -2.29 9.70
N ALA A 26 -4.65 -1.23 9.01
CA ALA A 26 -4.26 0.03 9.65
C ALA A 26 -5.45 0.68 10.40
N LEU A 27 -6.64 0.68 9.80
CA LEU A 27 -7.86 1.16 10.45
C LEU A 27 -8.22 0.31 11.68
N ALA A 28 -8.23 -1.02 11.55
CA ALA A 28 -8.54 -1.91 12.66
C ALA A 28 -7.55 -1.73 13.84
N ALA A 29 -6.26 -1.57 13.55
CA ALA A 29 -5.26 -1.31 14.59
C ALA A 29 -5.49 0.04 15.28
N ARG A 30 -5.81 1.09 14.51
CA ARG A 30 -6.14 2.42 15.06
C ARG A 30 -7.39 2.36 15.93
N ASP A 31 -8.43 1.67 15.46
CA ASP A 31 -9.70 1.53 16.18
C ASP A 31 -9.53 0.72 17.48
N ALA A 32 -8.49 -0.14 17.56
CA ALA A 32 -8.04 -0.80 18.79
C ALA A 32 -7.15 0.07 19.70
N GLY A 33 -6.97 1.36 19.40
CA GLY A 33 -6.19 2.30 20.22
C GLY A 33 -4.68 2.34 19.92
N ALA A 34 -4.25 1.83 18.76
CA ALA A 34 -2.85 1.96 18.35
C ALA A 34 -2.54 3.33 17.72
N ASP A 35 -1.34 3.82 17.97
CA ASP A 35 -0.70 4.87 17.18
C ASP A 35 -0.10 4.22 15.92
N VAL A 36 -0.73 4.46 14.77
CA VAL A 36 -0.47 3.75 13.52
C VAL A 36 0.29 4.63 12.54
N ARG A 37 1.40 4.11 12.02
CA ARG A 37 2.09 4.64 10.84
C ARG A 37 2.01 3.61 9.71
N VAL A 38 1.71 4.07 8.51
CA VAL A 38 1.78 3.27 7.28
C VAL A 38 3.01 3.68 6.50
N VAL A 39 3.84 2.71 6.12
CA VAL A 39 4.99 2.88 5.23
C VAL A 39 4.74 2.06 3.98
N VAL A 40 4.73 2.74 2.83
CA VAL A 40 4.48 2.11 1.55
C VAL A 40 5.79 2.02 0.77
N LEU A 41 6.13 0.83 0.30
CA LEU A 41 7.26 0.62 -0.59
C LEU A 41 6.85 1.05 -1.99
N HIS A 42 7.14 2.31 -2.34
CA HIS A 42 7.07 2.69 -3.74
C HIS A 42 8.14 1.92 -4.49
N ARG A 43 7.77 0.95 -5.34
CA ARG A 43 8.70 0.39 -6.31
C ARG A 43 8.91 1.41 -7.42
N PRO A 44 10.13 1.93 -7.64
CA PRO A 44 10.42 2.75 -8.81
C PRO A 44 10.65 1.90 -10.06
N ILE A 45 10.83 0.58 -9.89
CA ILE A 45 11.07 -0.37 -10.98
C ILE A 45 9.90 -1.36 -11.01
N PRO A 46 9.20 -1.49 -12.16
CA PRO A 46 8.13 -2.48 -12.32
C PRO A 46 8.63 -3.91 -12.11
N PRO A 47 7.76 -4.86 -11.69
CA PRO A 47 8.05 -6.29 -11.72
C PRO A 47 8.62 -6.76 -13.07
N LEU A 48 9.50 -7.76 -13.08
CA LEU A 48 10.13 -8.29 -14.30
C LEU A 48 9.12 -8.84 -15.33
N ASP A 49 7.97 -9.29 -14.86
CA ASP A 49 6.85 -9.79 -15.67
C ASP A 49 5.87 -8.69 -16.10
N THR A 50 6.13 -7.43 -15.78
CA THR A 50 5.29 -6.31 -16.23
C THR A 50 5.28 -6.26 -17.77
N PRO A 51 4.10 -6.31 -18.41
CA PRO A 51 4.03 -6.27 -19.87
C PRO A 51 4.59 -4.94 -20.41
N PRO A 52 5.25 -4.94 -21.59
CA PRO A 52 5.81 -3.71 -22.18
C PRO A 52 4.78 -2.59 -22.38
N SER A 53 3.51 -2.93 -22.57
CA SER A 53 2.40 -1.98 -22.70
C SER A 53 2.10 -1.20 -21.41
N GLU A 54 2.46 -1.74 -20.25
CA GLU A 54 2.18 -1.17 -18.94
C GLU A 54 3.37 -0.38 -18.36
N LEU A 55 4.59 -0.60 -18.87
CA LEU A 55 5.80 0.11 -18.45
C LEU A 55 5.73 1.64 -18.62
N ARG A 56 4.89 2.15 -19.54
CA ARG A 56 4.72 3.60 -19.77
C ARG A 56 3.72 4.28 -18.83
N ARG A 57 3.00 3.51 -18.00
CA ARG A 57 1.98 4.00 -17.07
C ARG A 57 2.39 3.92 -15.60
N ALA A 58 3.46 3.18 -15.30
CA ALA A 58 4.06 3.09 -13.97
C ALA A 58 4.89 4.36 -13.65
#